data_AF-A0A101UY64-F1
#
_entry.id   AF-A0A101UY64-F1
#
_cell.length_a   1.000
_cell.length_b   1.000
_cell.length_c   1.000
_cell.angle_alpha   90.00
_cell.angle_beta   90.00
_cell.angle_gamma   90.00
#
_symmetry.space_group_name_H-M   'P 1'
#
loop_
_entity.id
_entity.type
_entity.pdbx_description
1 polymer ?
#
loop_
_entity_poly.entity_id
_entity_poly.type
_entity_poly.pdbx_seq_one_letter_code
_entity_poly.pdbx_strand_id
1 'polypeptide(L)'
;MSMYNIGNVNGPSNIGDNGHIEVNHGFDLGTLLRLADQLVERTSMERPSLVPQAEIIRGELIQASQDGQSPNRGRIRSALETIGIGVAAGSGSLALAQEITRMLGL
;
A
#
# COMPACT_ATOMS: atom_id res chain seq x y z
N MET A 1 -44.27 -21.31 -13.60
CA MET A 1 -42.93 -21.81 -13.23
C MET A 1 -41.93 -21.11 -14.13
N SER A 2 -41.07 -20.27 -13.56
CA SER A 2 -40.14 -19.36 -14.25
C SER A 2 -38.73 -19.93 -14.32
N MET A 3 -38.12 -19.93 -15.52
CA MET A 3 -36.68 -20.02 -15.82
C MET A 3 -36.58 -20.04 -17.37
N TYR A 4 -35.77 -19.27 -18.10
CA TYR A 4 -34.45 -18.69 -17.88
C TYR A 4 -34.33 -17.30 -18.55
N ASN A 5 -33.43 -16.50 -17.97
CA ASN A 5 -33.23 -15.08 -18.23
C ASN A 5 -32.68 -14.78 -19.64
N ILE A 6 -33.20 -13.68 -20.19
CA ILE A 6 -32.90 -13.05 -21.47
C ILE A 6 -31.40 -12.82 -21.69
N GLY A 7 -30.91 -13.19 -22.88
CA GLY A 7 -29.62 -12.75 -23.38
C GLY A 7 -29.56 -11.23 -23.47
N ASN A 8 -28.56 -10.63 -22.84
CA ASN A 8 -28.18 -9.25 -23.09
C ASN A 8 -26.69 -9.22 -23.48
N VAL A 9 -26.46 -9.51 -24.76
CA VAL A 9 -25.27 -9.10 -25.50
C VAL A 9 -25.28 -7.58 -25.60
N ASN A 10 -24.65 -6.90 -24.63
CA ASN A 10 -24.32 -5.49 -24.74
C ASN A 10 -22.98 -5.24 -24.04
N GLY A 11 -21.89 -5.40 -24.79
CA GLY A 11 -20.83 -4.39 -24.76
C GLY A 11 -21.15 -3.36 -25.86
N PRO A 12 -20.58 -2.14 -25.87
CA PRO A 12 -19.33 -1.75 -25.19
C PRO A 12 -19.41 -0.37 -24.52
N SER A 13 -19.09 -0.26 -23.21
CA SER A 13 -18.79 1.03 -22.57
C SER A 13 -18.12 0.83 -21.21
N ASN A 14 -16.82 0.52 -21.21
CA ASN A 14 -15.83 1.26 -20.41
C ASN A 14 -14.40 0.90 -20.87
N ILE A 15 -14.03 1.31 -22.10
CA ILE A 15 -12.62 1.37 -22.49
C ILE A 15 -12.10 2.68 -21.90
N GLY A 16 -11.45 2.57 -20.74
CA GLY A 16 -11.02 3.69 -19.91
C GLY A 16 -10.83 3.35 -18.44
N ASP A 17 -11.12 2.11 -18.04
CA ASP A 17 -11.00 1.66 -16.67
C ASP A 17 -9.68 0.90 -16.50
N ASN A 18 -8.67 1.58 -15.96
CA ASN A 18 -7.56 0.91 -15.25
C ASN A 18 -8.10 0.27 -13.94
N GLY A 19 -9.21 -0.46 -14.04
CA GLY A 19 -9.84 -1.23 -12.99
C GLY A 19 -9.01 -2.46 -12.73
N HIS A 20 -7.85 -2.24 -12.13
CA HIS A 20 -7.24 -3.20 -11.24
C HIS A 20 -8.39 -3.78 -10.42
N ILE A 21 -8.57 -5.10 -10.51
CA ILE A 21 -9.56 -5.82 -9.73
C ILE A 21 -9.16 -5.56 -8.27
N GLU A 22 -9.76 -4.54 -7.65
CA GLU A 22 -9.62 -4.26 -6.24
C GLU A 22 -10.34 -5.38 -5.50
N VAL A 23 -9.61 -6.48 -5.33
CA VAL A 23 -9.90 -7.49 -4.35
C VAL A 23 -9.80 -6.78 -3.00
N ASN A 24 -10.95 -6.23 -2.61
CA ASN A 24 -11.25 -5.53 -1.37
C ASN A 24 -10.75 -6.35 -0.17
N HIS A 25 -9.51 -6.11 0.25
CA HIS A 25 -9.01 -6.48 1.55
C HIS A 25 -8.90 -5.20 2.41
N GLY A 26 -10.01 -4.52 2.69
CA GLY A 26 -10.19 -3.58 3.82
C GLY A 26 -9.26 -2.36 3.97
N PHE A 27 -8.19 -2.22 3.20
CA PHE A 27 -7.24 -1.09 3.22
C PHE A 27 -6.89 -0.72 1.78
N ASP A 28 -6.88 0.58 1.50
CA ASP A 28 -6.59 1.12 0.18
C ASP A 28 -5.10 0.95 -0.14
N LEU A 29 -4.75 -0.14 -0.82
CA LEU A 29 -3.38 -0.49 -1.18
C LEU A 29 -2.70 0.62 -2.02
N GLY A 30 -3.48 1.34 -2.85
CA GLY A 30 -2.98 2.49 -3.63
C GLY A 30 -2.52 3.64 -2.73
N THR A 31 -3.29 3.95 -1.70
CA THR A 31 -2.96 4.99 -0.70
C THR A 31 -1.76 4.56 0.15
N LEU A 32 -1.71 3.29 0.59
CA LEU A 32 -0.55 2.75 1.30
C LEU A 32 0.73 2.83 0.46
N LEU A 33 0.65 2.48 -0.82
CA LEU A 33 1.79 2.57 -1.72
C LEU A 33 2.26 4.01 -1.91
N ARG A 34 1.32 4.97 -2.06
CA ARG A 34 1.64 6.40 -2.15
C ARG A 34 2.29 6.94 -0.87
N LEU A 35 1.89 6.45 0.30
CA LEU A 35 2.54 6.81 1.57
C LEU A 35 3.93 6.18 1.68
N ALA A 36 4.11 4.95 1.23
CA ALA A 36 5.43 4.32 1.20
C ALA A 36 6.40 5.04 0.26
N ASP A 37 5.94 5.50 -0.90
CA ASP A 37 6.74 6.31 -1.83
C ASP A 37 7.18 7.65 -1.19
N GLN A 38 6.24 8.34 -0.54
CA GLN A 38 6.56 9.55 0.26
C GLN A 38 7.50 9.25 1.42
N LEU A 39 7.36 8.09 2.08
CA LEU A 39 8.24 7.68 3.18
C LEU A 39 9.67 7.51 2.67
N VAL A 40 9.87 6.88 1.51
CA VAL A 40 11.19 6.73 0.89
C VAL A 40 11.79 8.10 0.55
N GLU A 41 11.04 8.98 -0.09
CA GLU A 41 11.49 10.32 -0.45
C GLU A 41 11.90 11.13 0.79
N ARG A 42 11.03 11.17 1.82
CA ARG A 42 11.30 11.88 3.07
C ARG A 42 12.47 11.28 3.82
N THR A 43 12.54 9.96 3.92
CA THR A 43 13.64 9.27 4.59
C THR A 43 14.96 9.52 3.87
N SER A 44 14.96 9.63 2.53
CA SER A 44 16.16 9.98 1.77
C SER A 44 16.68 11.37 2.10
N MET A 45 15.78 12.34 2.29
CA MET A 45 16.13 13.72 2.67
C MET A 45 16.52 13.86 4.14
N GLU A 46 15.80 13.21 5.05
CA GLU A 46 15.98 13.35 6.50
C GLU A 46 17.07 12.41 7.04
N ARG A 47 17.10 11.16 6.57
CA ARG A 47 17.99 10.12 7.09
C ARG A 47 18.28 9.01 6.07
N PRO A 48 19.22 9.21 5.14
CA PRO A 48 19.46 8.30 4.02
C PRO A 48 19.86 6.88 4.45
N SER A 49 20.40 6.69 5.66
CA SER A 49 20.72 5.37 6.22
C SER A 49 19.49 4.48 6.47
N LEU A 50 18.28 5.05 6.51
CA LEU A 50 17.03 4.34 6.71
C LEU A 50 16.24 4.08 5.41
N VAL A 51 16.70 4.62 4.28
CA VAL A 51 16.07 4.40 2.96
C VAL A 51 15.88 2.91 2.64
N PRO A 52 16.84 2.01 2.95
CA PRO A 52 16.62 0.58 2.72
C PRO A 52 15.41 0.01 3.47
N GLN A 53 15.07 0.54 4.64
CA GLN A 53 13.90 0.10 5.41
C GLN A 53 12.59 0.62 4.79
N ALA A 54 12.60 1.86 4.30
CA ALA A 54 11.45 2.43 3.59
C ALA A 54 11.17 1.68 2.27
N GLU A 55 12.23 1.30 1.55
CA GLU A 55 12.14 0.51 0.32
C GLU A 55 11.61 -0.91 0.57
N ILE A 56 11.92 -1.54 1.72
CA ILE A 56 11.32 -2.83 2.10
C ILE A 56 9.79 -2.68 2.21
N ILE A 57 9.31 -1.63 2.89
CA ILE A 57 7.87 -1.39 3.04
C ILE A 57 7.20 -1.22 1.67
N ARG A 58 7.80 -0.39 0.81
CA ARG A 58 7.34 -0.15 -0.56
C ARG A 58 7.31 -1.44 -1.39
N GLY A 59 8.38 -2.23 -1.36
CA GLY A 59 8.50 -3.48 -2.09
C GLY A 59 7.42 -4.50 -1.69
N GLU A 60 7.16 -4.66 -0.40
CA GLU A 60 6.10 -5.57 0.09
C GLU A 60 4.70 -5.10 -0.34
N LEU A 61 4.45 -3.79 -0.40
CA LEU A 61 3.18 -3.24 -0.87
C LEU A 61 3.00 -3.38 -2.39
N ILE A 62 4.07 -3.18 -3.17
CA ILE A 62 4.06 -3.41 -4.62
C ILE A 62 3.78 -4.88 -4.93
N GLN A 63 4.48 -5.79 -4.26
CA GLN A 63 4.27 -7.23 -4.42
C GLN A 63 2.84 -7.62 -4.05
N ALA A 64 2.32 -7.13 -2.92
CA ALA A 64 0.93 -7.33 -2.54
C ALA A 64 -0.07 -6.84 -3.59
N SER A 65 0.18 -5.66 -4.18
CA SER A 65 -0.65 -5.12 -5.26
C SER A 65 -0.58 -5.98 -6.52
N GLN A 66 0.59 -6.52 -6.87
CA GLN A 66 0.80 -7.32 -8.09
C GLN A 66 0.22 -8.73 -7.97
N ASP A 67 0.46 -9.40 -6.84
CA ASP A 67 -0.04 -10.76 -6.57
C ASP A 67 -1.52 -10.77 -6.14
N GLY A 68 -2.12 -9.60 -5.90
CA GLY A 68 -3.48 -9.49 -5.35
C GLY A 68 -3.60 -10.09 -3.94
N GLN A 69 -2.47 -10.21 -3.23
CA GLN A 69 -2.37 -10.80 -1.91
C GLN A 69 -2.26 -9.71 -0.83
N SER A 70 -2.45 -10.12 0.43
CA SER A 70 -2.22 -9.20 1.55
C SER A 70 -0.71 -8.94 1.72
N PRO A 71 -0.30 -7.69 1.97
CA PRO A 71 1.10 -7.37 2.21
C PRO A 71 1.63 -8.05 3.46
N ASN A 72 2.93 -8.37 3.47
CA ASN A 72 3.57 -9.02 4.61
C ASN A 72 3.69 -8.05 5.80
N ARG A 73 2.64 -8.03 6.60
CA ARG A 73 2.50 -7.20 7.79
C ARG A 73 3.67 -7.33 8.77
N GLY A 74 4.23 -8.54 8.92
CA GLY A 74 5.37 -8.77 9.82
C GLY A 74 6.65 -8.07 9.36
N ARG A 75 6.95 -8.12 8.05
CA ARG A 75 8.10 -7.42 7.47
C ARG A 75 7.91 -5.91 7.49
N ILE A 76 6.71 -5.44 7.12
CA ILE A 76 6.36 -4.02 7.13
C ILE A 76 6.48 -3.46 8.56
N ARG A 77 5.92 -4.15 9.55
CA ARG A 77 6.04 -3.75 10.96
C ARG A 77 7.49 -3.63 11.42
N SER A 78 8.32 -4.64 11.13
CA SER A 78 9.73 -4.65 11.54
C SER A 78 10.52 -3.48 10.93
N ALA A 79 10.25 -3.16 9.66
CA ALA A 79 10.87 -2.02 8.99
C ALA A 79 10.39 -0.68 9.57
N LEU A 80 9.08 -0.54 9.84
CA LEU A 80 8.50 0.64 10.48
C LEU A 80 9.06 0.86 11.90
N GLU A 81 9.25 -0.20 12.68
CA GLU A 81 9.88 -0.12 14.00
C GLU A 81 11.34 0.37 13.90
N THR A 82 12.09 -0.13 12.92
CA THR A 82 13.48 0.30 12.68
C THR A 82 13.55 1.78 12.27
N ILE A 83 12.62 2.23 11.43
CA ILE A 83 12.50 3.64 11.07
C ILE A 83 12.13 4.46 12.30
N GLY A 84 11.14 4.04 13.07
CA GLY A 84 10.66 4.75 14.27
C GLY A 84 11.73 4.90 15.36
N ILE A 85 12.59 3.89 15.57
CA ILE A 85 13.76 3.97 16.47
C ILE A 85 14.80 4.94 15.93
N GLY A 86 14.93 5.02 14.61
CA GLY A 86 15.98 5.77 13.96
C GLY A 86 15.67 7.25 13.75
N VAL A 87 14.45 7.60 13.38
CA VAL A 87 14.12 8.98 13.04
C VAL A 87 13.92 9.85 14.29
N ALA A 88 14.14 11.16 14.17
CA ALA A 88 13.89 12.08 15.27
C ALA A 88 12.38 12.17 15.57
N ALA A 89 12.03 12.37 16.84
CA ALA A 89 10.66 12.64 17.23
C ALA A 89 10.14 13.89 16.50
N GLY A 90 9.00 13.76 15.83
CA GLY A 90 8.40 14.85 15.04
C GLY A 90 8.89 14.97 13.58
N SER A 91 9.70 14.03 13.10
CA SER A 91 10.09 13.97 11.67
C SER A 91 8.91 13.60 10.75
N GLY A 92 8.98 14.06 9.49
CA GLY A 92 7.96 13.74 8.49
C GLY A 92 7.91 12.24 8.20
N SER A 93 9.08 11.60 8.18
CA SER A 93 9.22 10.14 8.04
C SER A 93 8.51 9.37 9.18
N LEU A 94 8.54 9.87 10.41
CA LEU A 94 7.84 9.25 11.54
C LEU A 94 6.32 9.34 11.38
N ALA A 95 5.80 10.50 10.97
CA ALA A 95 4.37 10.70 10.76
C ALA A 95 3.83 9.76 9.67
N LEU A 96 4.57 9.61 8.57
CA LEU A 96 4.23 8.68 7.49
C LEU A 96 4.28 7.22 7.96
N ALA A 97 5.31 6.83 8.73
CA ALA A 97 5.41 5.50 9.30
C ALA A 97 4.22 5.16 10.23
N GLN A 98 3.79 6.12 11.06
CA GLN A 98 2.62 5.97 11.93
C GLN A 98 1.32 5.88 11.13
N GLU A 99 1.19 6.63 10.04
CA GLU A 99 0.00 6.57 9.18
C GLU A 99 -0.13 5.22 8.46
N ILE A 100 0.98 4.70 7.94
CA ILE A 100 1.05 3.36 7.34
C ILE A 100 0.65 2.31 8.40
N THR A 101 1.21 2.38 9.61
CA THR A 101 0.87 1.49 10.73
C THR A 101 -0.63 1.49 11.03
N ARG A 102 -1.24 2.69 11.12
CA ARG A 102 -2.68 2.85 11.37
C ARG A 102 -3.54 2.22 10.27
N MET A 103 -3.21 2.44 8.99
CA MET A 103 -3.98 1.86 7.89
C MET A 103 -3.83 0.35 7.76
N LEU A 104 -2.69 -0.22 8.17
CA LEU A 104 -2.50 -1.66 8.23
C LEU A 104 -3.10 -2.31 9.50
N GLY A 105 -3.54 -1.50 10.47
CA GLY A 105 -4.08 -1.96 11.74
C GLY A 105 -3.06 -2.72 12.60
N LEU A 106 -1.81 -2.24 12.62
CA LEU A 106 -0.68 -2.81 13.37
C LEU A 106 -0.48 -2.14 14.72
#